data_AF-A0A7J0F037-F1
#
_entry.id   AF-A0A7J0F037-F1
#
_cell.length_a   1.000
_cell.length_b   1.000
_cell.length_c   1.000
_cell.angle_alpha   90.00
_cell.angle_beta   90.00
_cell.angle_gamma   90.00
#
_symmetry.space_group_name_H-M   'P 1'
#
loop_
_entity.id
_entity.type
_entity.pdbx_description
1 polymer ?
#
loop_
_entity_poly.entity_id
_entity_poly.type
_entity_poly.pdbx_seq_one_letter_code
_entity_poly.pdbx_strand_id
1 'polypeptide(L)' 'MSDYRGSTLYSARTIKIKEDEGFRTYYFYEFGRDEQHVALVAAVNNGKAFIAGATAPQSKWDDDGVKLRSAAVSLTVL' A
#
# COMPACT_ATOMS: atom_id res chain seq x y z
N MET A 1 14.06 29.08 6.74
CA MET A 1 12.65 28.63 6.62
C MET A 1 12.65 27.12 6.76
N SER A 2 12.02 26.60 7.81
CA SER A 2 11.96 25.16 8.11
C SER A 2 10.77 24.57 7.37
N ASP A 3 10.96 23.56 6.52
CA ASP A 3 9.85 22.87 5.85
C ASP A 3 10.02 21.34 5.87
N TYR A 4 8.89 20.66 6.01
CA TYR A 4 8.61 19.33 6.58
C TYR A 4 9.44 18.13 6.08
N ARG A 5 10.19 17.46 6.98
CA ARG A 5 10.78 16.12 6.75
C ARG A 5 9.75 14.98 6.88
N GLY A 6 8.57 15.15 6.26
CA GLY A 6 7.48 14.17 6.28
C GLY A 6 7.31 13.50 4.93
N SER A 7 6.72 12.30 4.92
CA SER A 7 6.19 11.71 3.67
C SER A 7 4.84 12.35 3.35
N THR A 8 4.55 12.56 2.06
CA THR A 8 3.22 12.96 1.59
C THR A 8 2.32 11.73 1.55
N LEU A 9 1.24 11.73 2.34
CA LEU A 9 0.24 10.67 2.31
C LEU A 9 -0.80 10.97 1.22
N TYR A 10 -0.87 10.14 0.18
CA TYR A 10 -1.84 10.28 -0.91
C TYR A 10 -3.16 9.55 -0.62
N SER A 11 -3.08 8.38 0.01
CA SER A 11 -4.26 7.58 0.34
C SER A 11 -4.01 6.71 1.57
N ALA A 12 -5.02 6.61 2.42
CA ALA A 12 -5.08 5.61 3.48
C ALA A 12 -6.50 5.08 3.53
N ARG A 13 -6.68 3.77 3.39
CA ARG A 13 -8.02 3.16 3.47
C ARG A 13 -7.96 1.73 3.98
N THR A 14 -9.08 1.32 4.56
CA THR A 14 -9.30 -0.04 5.03
C THR A 14 -10.14 -0.79 4.00
N ILE A 15 -9.70 -1.99 3.62
CA ILE A 15 -10.39 -2.88 2.70
C ILE A 15 -10.80 -4.12 3.51
N LYS A 16 -12.10 -4.42 3.53
CA LYS A 16 -12.63 -5.64 4.15
C LYS A 16 -13.00 -6.62 3.05
N ILE A 17 -12.36 -7.79 3.05
CA ILE A 17 -12.60 -8.84 2.07
C ILE A 17 -13.22 -10.02 2.82
N LYS A 18 -14.30 -10.57 2.26
CA LYS A 18 -14.90 -11.81 2.74
C LYS A 18 -14.08 -12.98 2.20
N GLU A 19 -13.52 -13.76 3.10
CA GLU A 19 -12.75 -14.98 2.86
C GLU A 19 -13.48 -16.18 3.52
N ASP A 20 -13.00 -17.40 3.26
CA ASP A 20 -13.66 -18.63 3.73
C ASP A 20 -13.75 -18.72 5.26
N GLU A 21 -12.74 -18.21 5.97
CA GLU A 21 -12.67 -18.20 7.44
C GLU A 21 -13.34 -16.97 8.08
N GLY A 22 -13.85 -16.03 7.29
CA GLY A 22 -14.50 -14.80 7.78
C GLY A 22 -14.10 -13.54 7.02
N PHE A 23 -14.20 -12.38 7.65
CA PHE A 23 -13.76 -11.12 7.05
C PHE A 23 -12.31 -10.83 7.41
N ARG A 24 -11.45 -10.66 6.41
CA ARG A 24 -10.09 -10.18 6.62
C ARG A 24 -10.01 -8.68 6.33
N THR A 25 -9.28 -7.99 7.19
CA THR A 25 -9.04 -6.55 7.06
C THR A 25 -7.65 -6.33 6.50
N TYR A 26 -7.60 -5.62 5.37
CA TYR A 26 -6.39 -5.16 4.71
C TYR A 26 -6.28 -3.64 4.88
N TYR A 27 -5.10 -3.16 5.23
CA TYR A 27 -4.79 -1.74 5.36
C TYR A 27 -3.96 -1.30 4.15
N PHE A 28 -4.51 -0.40 3.35
CA PHE A 28 -3.82 0.18 2.20
C PHE A 28 -3.31 1.58 2.54
N TYR A 29 -2.04 1.82 2.24
CA TYR A 29 -1.40 3.14 2.31
C TYR A 29 -0.69 3.45 1.00
N GLU A 30 -0.86 4.66 0.51
CA GLU A 30 -0.11 5.21 -0.62
C GLU A 30 0.55 6.51 -0.17
N PHE A 31 1.87 6.57 -0.25
CA PHE A 31 2.64 7.73 0.20
C PHE A 31 3.88 7.91 -0.66
N GLY A 32 4.36 9.15 -0.69
CA GLY A 32 5.56 9.54 -1.41
C GLY A 32 6.53 10.25 -0.49
N ARG A 33 7.81 10.10 -0.79
CA ARG A 33 8.88 10.86 -0.13
C ARG A 33 10.00 11.08 -1.12
N ASP A 34 10.48 12.33 -1.16
CA ASP A 34 11.49 12.76 -2.13
C ASP A 34 10.99 12.41 -3.56
N GLU A 35 11.73 11.61 -4.32
CA GLU A 35 11.32 11.15 -5.65
C GLU A 35 10.73 9.73 -5.66
N GLN A 36 10.45 9.13 -4.51
CA GLN A 36 9.92 7.78 -4.41
C GLN A 36 8.44 7.77 -4.08
N HIS A 37 7.73 6.84 -4.70
CA HIS A 37 6.32 6.60 -4.46
C HIS A 37 6.12 5.14 -4.04
N VAL A 38 5.22 4.92 -3.08
CA VAL A 38 4.96 3.62 -2.47
C VAL A 38 3.46 3.38 -2.37
N ALA A 39 3.01 2.21 -2.81
CA ALA A 39 1.73 1.62 -2.43
C ALA A 39 2.00 0.40 -1.56
N LEU A 40 1.36 0.35 -0.39
CA LEU A 40 1.56 -0.65 0.63
C LEU A 40 0.23 -1.27 1.03
N VAL A 41 0.20 -2.58 1.20
CA VAL A 41 -0.92 -3.33 1.79
C VAL A 41 -0.40 -4.17 2.94
N ALA A 42 -1.10 -4.12 4.07
CA ALA A 42 -0.81 -4.94 5.23
C ALA A 42 -2.07 -5.68 5.71
N ALA A 43 -1.90 -6.93 6.12
CA ALA A 43 -2.93 -7.73 6.77
C ALA A 43 -2.31 -8.62 7.85
N VAL A 44 -3.13 -9.10 8.79
CA VAL A 44 -2.71 -10.04 9.83
C VAL A 44 -3.52 -11.32 9.70
N ASN A 45 -2.83 -12.46 9.66
CA ASN A 45 -3.44 -13.78 9.71
C ASN A 45 -2.73 -14.64 10.77
N ASN A 46 -3.48 -15.26 11.68
CA ASN A 46 -2.97 -16.15 12.73
C ASN A 46 -1.75 -15.59 13.50
N GLY A 47 -1.81 -14.31 13.87
CA GLY A 47 -0.74 -13.62 14.60
C GLY A 47 0.48 -13.23 13.76
N LYS A 48 0.48 -13.50 12.45
CA LYS A 48 1.54 -13.11 11.51
C LYS A 48 1.09 -11.90 10.68
N ALA A 49 1.97 -10.91 10.56
CA ALA A 49 1.76 -9.76 9.69
C ALA A 49 2.30 -10.05 8.29
N PHE A 50 1.48 -9.78 7.27
CA PHE A 50 1.81 -9.89 5.86
C PHE A 50 1.80 -8.49 5.28
N ILE A 51 2.89 -8.10 4.62
CA ILE A 51 3.06 -6.79 4.03
C ILE A 51 3.50 -6.98 2.60
N ALA A 52 2.76 -6.42 1.66
CA ALA A 52 3.14 -6.33 0.26
C ALA A 52 3.17 -4.86 -0.14
N GLY A 53 4.07 -4.52 -1.06
CA GLY A 53 4.12 -3.17 -1.58
C GLY A 53 4.77 -3.12 -2.95
N ALA A 54 4.40 -2.08 -3.69
CA ALA A 54 5.02 -1.70 -4.95
C ALA A 54 5.62 -0.30 -4.76
N THR A 55 6.82 -0.11 -5.28
CA THR A 55 7.52 1.17 -5.22
C THR A 55 8.13 1.51 -6.57
N ALA A 56 8.09 2.78 -6.93
CA ALA A 56 8.83 3.29 -8.08
C ALA A 56 9.15 4.79 -7.89
N PRO A 57 10.13 5.31 -8.65
CA PRO A 57 10.33 6.75 -8.76
C PRO A 57 9.06 7.45 -9.26
N GLN A 58 8.82 8.70 -8.86
CA GLN A 58 7.63 9.48 -9.22
C GLN A 58 7.39 9.51 -10.73
N SER A 59 8.46 9.69 -11.53
CA SER A 59 8.38 9.69 -12.99
C SER A 59 7.83 8.40 -13.58
N LYS A 60 8.09 7.25 -12.94
CA LYS A 60 7.52 5.95 -13.34
C LYS A 60 6.16 5.70 -12.70
N TRP A 61 5.90 6.28 -11.54
CA TRP A 61 4.61 6.19 -10.89
C TRP A 61 3.50 6.89 -11.67
N ASP A 62 3.83 7.99 -12.33
CA ASP A 62 2.88 8.73 -13.18
C ASP A 62 2.39 7.87 -14.36
N ASP A 63 3.28 7.07 -14.96
CA ASP A 63 2.96 6.19 -16.09
C ASP A 63 2.36 4.84 -15.65
N ASP A 64 2.97 4.18 -14.67
CA ASP A 64 2.67 2.78 -14.29
C ASP A 64 1.92 2.63 -12.96
N GLY A 65 1.57 3.74 -12.29
CA GLY A 65 1.01 3.72 -10.93
C GLY A 65 -0.25 2.88 -10.78
N VAL A 66 -1.09 2.78 -11.81
CA VAL A 66 -2.27 1.88 -11.79
C VAL A 66 -1.86 0.42 -11.67
N LYS A 67 -0.85 -0.01 -12.42
CA LYS A 67 -0.34 -1.39 -12.38
C LYS A 67 0.34 -1.66 -11.04
N LEU A 68 1.13 -0.72 -10.55
CA LEU A 68 1.86 -0.82 -9.28
C LEU A 68 0.89 -0.92 -8.09
N ARG A 69 -0.15 -0.07 -8.05
CA ARG A 69 -1.24 -0.18 -7.05
C ARG A 69 -1.94 -1.52 -7.13
N SER A 70 -2.23 -2.00 -8.34
CA SER A 70 -2.88 -3.31 -8.54
C SER A 70 -2.01 -4.46 -8.01
N ALA A 71 -0.70 -4.43 -8.24
CA ALA A 71 0.23 -5.44 -7.73
C ALA A 71 0.34 -5.45 -6.20
N ALA A 72 0.27 -4.28 -5.56
CA ALA A 72 0.24 -4.21 -4.09
C ALA A 72 -1.09 -4.75 -3.51
N VAL A 73 -2.23 -4.43 -4.16
CA VAL A 73 -3.57 -4.84 -3.71
C VAL A 73 -3.89 -6.30 -4.04
N SER A 74 -3.20 -6.93 -4.99
CA SER A 74 -3.38 -8.35 -5.29
C SER A 74 -2.82 -9.31 -4.25
N LEU A 75 -2.32 -8.81 -3.11
CA LEU A 75 -1.93 -9.67 -1.99
C LEU A 75 -3.15 -10.41 -1.45
N THR A 76 -3.13 -11.73 -1.59
CA THR A 76 -4.01 -12.64 -0.88
C THR A 76 -3.20 -13.37 0.18
N VAL A 77 -3.59 -13.23 1.44
CA VAL A 77 -2.98 -13.99 2.53
C VAL A 77 -3.67 -15.36 2.58
N LEU A 78 -2.89 -16.44 2.50
CA LEU A 78 -3.38 -17.82 2.66
C LEU A 78 -3.40 -18.23 4.14
#